data_AF-A0A920VZ14-F1
#
_entry.id   AF-A0A920VZ14-F1
#
_cell.length_a   1.000
_cell.length_b   1.000
_cell.length_c   1.000
_cell.angle_alpha   90.00
_cell.angle_beta   90.00
_cell.angle_gamma   90.00
#
_symmetry.space_group_name_H-M   'P 1'
#
loop_
_entity.id
_entity.type
_entity.pdbx_description
1 polymer ?
#
loop_
_entity_poly.entity_id
_entity_poly.type
_entity_poly.pdbx_seq_one_letter_code
_entity_poly.pdbx_strand_id
1 'polypeptide(L)'
;MTNTLQRAVRKNSLDAYNEFSRFVNEQKQRFSTPRSLFEFAEGTPISLDEVEPAAEIVKRFVTGAMSLGSISSESHETLAIAMNRIGGKSNSGEGGEDSARFEKRTNGDFPNSTIKQVASGRFGVTIHYLVNCTEIQIKVAQGAKPGEGGQLPGNKVSEEIAKIRNSTPGVTLISPPPHHDIYSIEDLAQLIFDLKNANPHAKINVKLVAEAGVGTIAAGVAKAHADVITIAGHDGGTGAPPLTSIKHAGVPWEFGAF
;
A
#
# COMPACT_ATOMS: atom_id res chain seq x y z
N MET A 1 20.29 -8.55 -10.05
CA MET A 1 18.86 -8.20 -9.96
C MET A 1 18.64 -6.69 -9.85
N THR A 2 18.89 -6.03 -8.71
CA THR A 2 18.57 -4.58 -8.53
C THR A 2 19.26 -3.66 -9.53
N ASN A 3 20.57 -3.84 -9.78
CA ASN A 3 21.30 -3.03 -10.76
C ASN A 3 20.73 -3.17 -12.18
N THR A 4 20.29 -4.38 -12.55
CA THR A 4 19.70 -4.66 -13.86
C THR A 4 18.37 -3.92 -14.03
N LEU A 5 17.51 -3.95 -13.01
CA LEU A 5 16.26 -3.18 -13.00
C LEU A 5 16.51 -1.66 -13.07
N GLN A 6 17.45 -1.15 -12.28
CA GLN A 6 17.82 0.27 -12.30
C GLN A 6 18.31 0.70 -13.68
N ARG A 7 19.14 -0.13 -14.34
CA ARG A 7 19.60 0.13 -15.71
C ARG A 7 18.43 0.13 -16.70
N ALA A 8 17.51 -0.83 -16.60
CA ALA A 8 16.34 -0.92 -17.45
C ALA A 8 15.49 0.35 -17.40
N VAL A 9 15.14 0.82 -16.19
CA VAL A 9 14.27 2.00 -16.03
C VAL A 9 14.98 3.32 -16.32
N ARG A 10 16.29 3.45 -16.02
CA ARG A 10 17.04 4.70 -16.29
C ARG A 10 17.38 4.88 -17.77
N LYS A 11 17.61 3.79 -18.50
CA LYS A 11 17.97 3.81 -19.92
C LYS A 11 16.81 3.48 -20.86
N ASN A 12 15.62 3.21 -20.32
CA ASN A 12 14.49 2.68 -21.07
C ASN A 12 14.85 1.45 -21.94
N SER A 13 15.59 0.50 -21.35
CA SER A 13 16.16 -0.64 -22.08
C SER A 13 15.34 -1.91 -21.84
N LEU A 14 14.66 -2.38 -22.90
CA LEU A 14 13.91 -3.63 -22.88
C LEU A 14 14.83 -4.84 -22.64
N ASP A 15 16.03 -4.86 -23.23
CA ASP A 15 16.99 -5.94 -23.02
C ASP A 15 17.41 -6.07 -21.56
N ALA A 16 17.67 -4.95 -20.88
CA ALA A 16 17.96 -4.95 -19.46
C ALA A 16 16.73 -5.41 -18.63
N TYR A 17 15.51 -5.05 -19.04
CA TYR A 17 14.30 -5.56 -18.38
C TYR A 17 14.14 -7.08 -18.58
N ASN A 18 14.39 -7.58 -19.78
CA ASN A 18 14.36 -9.01 -20.10
C ASN A 18 15.37 -9.78 -19.26
N GLU A 19 16.60 -9.27 -19.13
CA GLU A 19 17.62 -9.83 -18.24
C GLU A 19 17.17 -9.84 -16.78
N PHE A 20 16.58 -8.75 -16.28
CA PHE A 20 16.01 -8.68 -14.94
C PHE A 20 14.89 -9.72 -14.73
N SER A 21 13.93 -9.79 -15.66
CA SER A 21 12.79 -10.70 -15.57
C SER A 21 13.23 -12.17 -15.57
N ARG A 22 14.24 -12.52 -16.38
CA ARG A 22 14.84 -13.85 -16.41
C ARG A 22 15.46 -14.20 -15.06
N PHE A 23 16.25 -13.28 -14.48
CA PHE A 23 16.84 -13.48 -13.16
C PHE A 23 15.81 -13.67 -12.04
N VAL A 24 14.58 -13.16 -12.18
CA VAL A 24 13.50 -13.35 -11.20
C VAL A 24 12.76 -14.66 -11.47
N ASN A 25 12.42 -14.95 -12.72
CA ASN A 25 11.58 -16.09 -13.11
C ASN A 25 12.32 -17.43 -13.08
N GLU A 26 13.62 -17.46 -13.40
CA GLU A 26 14.42 -18.70 -13.45
C GLU A 26 14.98 -19.11 -12.07
N GLN A 27 14.53 -18.49 -10.98
CA GLN A 27 14.94 -18.84 -9.61
C GLN A 27 14.31 -20.14 -9.08
N LYS A 28 13.86 -21.05 -9.97
CA LYS A 28 13.01 -22.24 -9.70
C LYS A 28 13.48 -23.15 -8.53
N GLN A 29 14.66 -22.94 -7.94
CA GLN A 29 15.17 -23.73 -6.81
C GLN A 29 15.67 -22.94 -5.57
N ARG A 30 15.65 -21.60 -5.54
CA ARG A 30 16.28 -20.84 -4.43
C ARG A 30 15.32 -20.09 -3.50
N PHE A 31 14.16 -19.66 -3.96
CA PHE A 31 13.21 -18.86 -3.19
C PHE A 31 11.78 -19.31 -3.50
N SER A 32 11.43 -20.51 -3.02
CA SER A 32 10.15 -21.17 -3.31
C SER A 32 8.98 -20.41 -2.68
N THR A 33 8.27 -19.63 -3.50
CA THR A 33 6.94 -19.11 -3.16
C THR A 33 5.90 -20.09 -3.67
N PRO A 34 4.69 -20.19 -3.08
CA PRO A 34 3.66 -21.09 -3.59
C PRO A 34 3.38 -20.90 -5.08
N ARG A 35 3.33 -19.65 -5.58
CA ARG A 35 3.17 -19.37 -7.02
C ARG A 35 4.25 -19.97 -7.92
N SER A 36 5.46 -20.21 -7.42
CA SER A 36 6.54 -20.82 -8.23
C SER A 36 6.35 -22.32 -8.50
N LEU A 37 5.38 -22.95 -7.83
CA LEU A 37 5.01 -24.35 -8.05
C LEU A 37 3.95 -24.52 -9.15
N PHE A 38 3.37 -23.42 -9.62
CA PHE A 38 2.37 -23.44 -10.67
C PHE A 38 3.01 -23.12 -12.02
N GLU A 39 2.50 -23.76 -13.06
CA GLU A 39 2.76 -23.42 -14.45
C GLU A 39 1.42 -23.06 -15.11
N PHE A 40 1.46 -22.17 -16.09
CA PHE A 40 0.26 -21.87 -16.87
C PHE A 40 -0.09 -23.09 -17.72
N ALA A 41 -1.37 -23.46 -17.76
CA ALA A 41 -1.85 -24.46 -18.69
C ALA A 41 -1.66 -23.95 -20.14
N GLU A 42 -1.39 -24.86 -21.08
CA GLU A 42 -1.31 -24.51 -22.49
C GLU A 42 -2.65 -23.94 -22.98
N GLY A 43 -2.60 -22.78 -23.62
CA GLY A 43 -3.75 -22.09 -24.21
C GLY A 43 -3.54 -21.83 -25.70
N THR A 44 -4.60 -21.43 -26.40
CA THR A 44 -4.51 -20.97 -27.80
C THR A 44 -3.93 -19.55 -27.83
N PRO A 45 -2.75 -19.32 -28.45
CA PRO A 45 -2.18 -17.99 -28.56
C PRO A 45 -3.07 -17.06 -29.39
N ILE A 46 -3.10 -15.78 -29.00
CA ILE A 46 -3.77 -14.69 -29.72
C ILE A 46 -2.74 -13.64 -30.15
N SER A 47 -3.11 -12.73 -31.05
CA SER A 47 -2.25 -11.60 -31.38
C SER A 47 -2.08 -10.68 -30.17
N LEU A 48 -0.91 -10.05 -30.01
CA LEU A 48 -0.71 -9.03 -28.97
C LEU A 48 -1.61 -7.81 -29.18
N ASP A 49 -2.05 -7.55 -30.42
CA ASP A 49 -2.98 -6.47 -30.74
C ASP A 49 -4.40 -6.73 -30.19
N GLU A 50 -4.72 -7.99 -29.85
CA GLU A 50 -5.98 -8.38 -29.20
C GLU A 50 -5.90 -8.26 -27.67
N VAL A 51 -4.70 -8.07 -27.11
CA VAL A 51 -4.49 -7.90 -25.67
C VAL A 51 -4.82 -6.46 -25.28
N GLU A 52 -5.41 -6.30 -24.10
CA GLU A 52 -5.67 -4.99 -23.51
C GLU A 52 -4.39 -4.12 -23.50
N PRO A 53 -4.45 -2.84 -23.94
CA PRO A 53 -3.29 -1.97 -23.98
C PRO A 53 -2.63 -1.79 -22.61
N ALA A 54 -1.30 -1.68 -22.59
CA ALA A 54 -0.55 -1.46 -21.35
C ALA A 54 -1.04 -0.23 -20.56
N ALA A 55 -1.48 0.83 -21.25
CA ALA A 55 -2.03 2.05 -20.65
C ALA A 55 -3.32 1.80 -19.84
N GLU A 56 -4.09 0.75 -20.14
CA GLU A 56 -5.26 0.35 -19.37
C GLU A 56 -4.87 -0.60 -18.23
N ILE A 57 -3.94 -1.53 -18.48
CA ILE A 57 -3.42 -2.47 -17.47
C ILE A 57 -2.82 -1.71 -16.27
N VAL A 58 -2.00 -0.68 -16.52
CA VAL A 58 -1.33 0.09 -15.44
C VAL A 58 -2.29 0.81 -14.51
N LYS A 59 -3.54 1.06 -14.92
CA LYS A 59 -4.57 1.67 -14.05
C LYS A 59 -4.97 0.74 -12.89
N ARG A 60 -4.70 -0.57 -13.02
CA ARG A 60 -4.89 -1.56 -11.94
C ARG A 60 -3.75 -1.53 -10.92
N PHE A 61 -2.62 -0.89 -11.23
CA PHE A 61 -1.46 -0.88 -10.36
C PHE A 61 -1.58 0.19 -9.27
N VAL A 62 -1.11 -0.20 -8.09
CA VAL A 62 -1.10 0.66 -6.91
C VAL A 62 0.29 0.60 -6.28
N THR A 63 0.93 1.75 -6.03
CA THR A 63 2.16 1.75 -5.23
C THR A 63 1.83 1.49 -3.77
N GLY A 64 2.64 0.66 -3.10
CA GLY A 64 2.41 0.30 -1.70
C GLY A 64 2.31 1.50 -0.75
N ALA A 65 1.54 1.32 0.32
CA ALA A 65 1.34 2.31 1.39
C ALA A 65 2.60 2.48 2.25
N MET A 66 3.51 3.38 1.82
CA MET A 66 4.75 3.70 2.53
C MET A 66 4.63 5.09 3.15
N SER A 67 4.78 5.20 4.47
CA SER A 67 4.54 6.47 5.15
C SER A 67 5.58 7.54 4.84
N LEU A 68 5.14 8.80 4.74
CA LEU A 68 6.03 9.94 4.85
C LEU A 68 6.75 9.90 6.21
N GLY A 69 8.08 9.83 6.18
CA GLY A 69 8.93 9.56 7.34
C GLY A 69 9.54 8.16 7.32
N SER A 70 8.85 7.14 6.80
CA SER A 70 9.53 5.89 6.43
C SER A 70 10.39 6.10 5.19
N ILE A 71 9.84 6.77 4.19
CA ILE A 71 10.55 7.25 2.99
C ILE A 71 10.63 8.78 3.00
N SER A 72 11.51 9.35 2.19
CA SER A 72 11.67 10.81 2.06
C SER A 72 10.47 11.46 1.35
N SER A 73 10.29 12.76 1.55
CA SER A 73 9.26 13.55 0.86
C SER A 73 9.40 13.45 -0.66
N GLU A 74 10.63 13.52 -1.19
CA GLU A 74 10.91 13.41 -2.61
C GLU A 74 10.50 12.04 -3.16
N SER A 75 10.79 10.97 -2.41
CA SER A 75 10.40 9.61 -2.80
C SER A 75 8.89 9.45 -2.80
N HIS A 76 8.22 9.97 -1.76
CA HIS A 76 6.78 9.87 -1.58
C HIS A 76 6.01 10.62 -2.67
N GLU A 77 6.41 11.85 -2.96
CA GLU A 77 5.83 12.66 -4.03
C GLU A 77 6.14 12.10 -5.42
N THR A 78 7.35 11.58 -5.65
CA THR A 78 7.72 10.97 -6.94
C THR A 78 6.77 9.82 -7.28
N LEU A 79 6.42 8.99 -6.30
CA LEU A 79 5.46 7.90 -6.50
C LEU A 79 4.06 8.44 -6.83
N ALA A 80 3.58 9.44 -6.10
CA ALA A 80 2.27 10.03 -6.37
C ALA A 80 2.19 10.66 -7.75
N ILE A 81 3.19 11.46 -8.13
CA ILE A 81 3.27 12.09 -9.46
C ILE A 81 3.30 11.03 -10.55
N ALA A 82 4.15 10.00 -10.40
CA ALA A 82 4.26 8.93 -11.40
C ALA A 82 2.94 8.20 -11.60
N MET A 83 2.26 7.81 -10.53
CA MET A 83 1.00 7.08 -10.60
C MET A 83 -0.13 7.94 -11.18
N ASN A 84 -0.20 9.22 -10.79
CA ASN A 84 -1.18 10.15 -11.33
C ASN A 84 -0.97 10.40 -12.83
N ARG A 85 0.28 10.44 -13.32
CA ARG A 85 0.58 10.58 -14.75
C ARG A 85 0.12 9.39 -15.60
N ILE A 86 0.21 8.17 -15.06
CA ILE A 86 -0.15 6.94 -15.79
C ILE A 86 -1.57 6.44 -15.50
N GLY A 87 -2.34 7.17 -14.68
CA GLY A 87 -3.71 6.78 -14.30
C GLY A 87 -3.79 5.61 -13.30
N GLY A 88 -2.67 5.21 -12.70
CA GLY A 88 -2.66 4.28 -11.57
C GLY A 88 -2.91 5.00 -10.25
N LYS A 89 -2.70 4.32 -9.12
CA LYS A 89 -2.94 4.91 -7.78
C LYS A 89 -1.69 4.87 -6.90
N SER A 90 -1.47 5.91 -6.12
CA SER A 90 -0.52 5.89 -5.01
C SER A 90 -1.24 5.94 -3.66
N ASN A 91 -0.55 5.52 -2.60
CA ASN A 91 -1.11 5.45 -1.26
C ASN A 91 -0.22 6.23 -0.27
N SER A 92 -0.84 7.11 0.52
CA SER A 92 -0.14 8.00 1.47
C SER A 92 0.63 7.25 2.57
N GLY A 93 0.20 6.03 2.92
CA GLY A 93 0.66 5.34 4.11
C GLY A 93 0.17 6.00 5.41
N GLU A 94 0.65 5.47 6.54
CA GLU A 94 0.15 5.81 7.88
C GLU A 94 0.64 7.16 8.44
N GLY A 95 1.34 7.96 7.63
CA GLY A 95 2.10 9.12 8.11
C GLY A 95 1.44 10.48 7.94
N GLY A 96 0.21 10.52 7.43
CA GLY A 96 -0.42 11.74 6.94
C GLY A 96 0.14 12.18 5.58
N GLU A 97 -0.32 13.33 5.11
CA GLU A 97 0.15 13.95 3.87
C GLU A 97 0.07 15.47 4.01
N ASP A 98 1.05 16.20 3.49
CA ASP A 98 1.03 17.67 3.51
C ASP A 98 -0.09 18.18 2.60
N SER A 99 -0.95 19.05 3.15
CA SER A 99 -2.01 19.74 2.43
C SER A 99 -1.54 20.54 1.21
N ALA A 100 -0.29 21.01 1.18
CA ALA A 100 0.27 21.69 0.01
C ALA A 100 0.30 20.80 -1.24
N ARG A 101 0.19 19.47 -1.08
CA ARG A 101 0.16 18.50 -2.18
C ARG A 101 -1.21 18.34 -2.82
N PHE A 102 -2.27 18.89 -2.22
CA PHE A 102 -3.64 18.72 -2.69
C PHE A 102 -3.98 19.60 -3.89
N GLU A 103 -3.05 20.45 -4.31
CA GLU A 103 -3.12 21.22 -5.54
C GLU A 103 -2.11 20.73 -6.57
N LYS A 104 -2.45 20.91 -7.85
CA LYS A 104 -1.50 20.66 -8.94
C LYS A 104 -0.41 21.74 -8.93
N ARG A 105 0.82 21.32 -9.16
CA ARG A 105 1.94 22.22 -9.39
C ARG A 105 1.77 22.96 -10.71
N THR A 106 2.49 24.07 -10.86
CA THR A 106 2.50 24.87 -12.09
C THR A 106 2.95 24.10 -13.32
N ASN A 107 3.76 23.05 -13.16
CA ASN A 107 4.19 22.15 -14.23
C ASN A 107 3.17 21.05 -14.58
N GLY A 108 1.98 21.06 -13.96
CA GLY A 108 0.92 20.08 -14.15
C GLY A 108 1.04 18.83 -13.28
N ASP A 109 2.14 18.65 -12.54
CA ASP A 109 2.30 17.51 -11.65
C ASP A 109 1.35 17.55 -10.47
N PHE A 110 0.80 16.39 -10.13
CA PHE A 110 -0.08 16.25 -8.98
C PHE A 110 0.56 15.33 -7.94
N PRO A 111 1.15 15.87 -6.86
CA PRO A 111 1.81 15.08 -5.83
C PRO A 111 0.84 14.51 -4.78
N ASN A 112 -0.48 14.71 -4.93
CA ASN A 112 -1.49 14.14 -4.04
C ASN A 112 -1.59 12.62 -4.20
N SER A 113 -1.61 11.88 -3.08
CA SER A 113 -1.90 10.45 -3.13
C SER A 113 -3.39 10.18 -3.30
N THR A 114 -3.74 9.39 -4.31
CA THR A 114 -5.12 9.01 -4.64
C THR A 114 -5.79 8.17 -3.55
N ILE A 115 -4.99 7.37 -2.84
CA ILE A 115 -5.43 6.58 -1.69
C ILE A 115 -4.85 7.20 -0.41
N LYS A 116 -5.71 7.45 0.57
CA LYS A 116 -5.33 7.98 1.89
C LYS A 116 -5.52 6.89 2.94
N GLN A 117 -4.48 6.59 3.72
CA GLN A 117 -4.58 5.57 4.77
C GLN A 117 -5.11 6.15 6.09
N VAL A 118 -5.94 5.37 6.78
CA VAL A 118 -6.37 5.55 8.16
C VAL A 118 -5.85 4.35 8.94
N ALA A 119 -4.83 4.57 9.76
CA ALA A 119 -4.19 3.55 10.61
C ALA A 119 -4.40 3.89 12.10
N SER A 120 -4.07 2.96 13.00
CA SER A 120 -4.32 3.06 14.44
C SER A 120 -3.86 4.36 15.09
N GLY A 121 -2.70 4.90 14.70
CA GLY A 121 -2.18 6.16 15.23
C GLY A 121 -2.90 7.44 14.77
N ARG A 122 -3.77 7.35 13.74
CA ARG A 122 -4.50 8.49 13.14
C ARG A 122 -3.63 9.70 12.75
N PHE A 123 -2.32 9.48 12.53
CA PHE A 123 -1.40 10.55 12.19
C PHE A 123 -1.82 11.27 10.90
N GLY A 124 -1.98 12.59 10.98
CA GLY A 124 -2.38 13.45 9.87
C GLY A 124 -3.78 13.20 9.32
N VAL A 125 -4.62 12.42 10.02
CA VAL A 125 -6.01 12.17 9.61
C VAL A 125 -6.86 13.36 10.03
N THR A 126 -7.17 14.22 9.07
CA THR A 126 -8.04 15.39 9.21
C THR A 126 -9.16 15.33 8.17
N ILE A 127 -10.23 16.11 8.34
CA ILE A 127 -11.29 16.18 7.30
C ILE A 127 -10.71 16.63 5.95
N HIS A 128 -9.79 17.61 5.95
CA HIS A 128 -9.12 18.08 4.74
C HIS A 128 -8.28 16.98 4.07
N TYR A 129 -7.65 16.11 4.84
CA TYR A 129 -6.94 14.93 4.33
C TYR A 129 -7.90 13.89 3.72
N LEU A 130 -9.03 13.61 4.40
CA LEU A 130 -10.00 12.60 3.96
C LEU A 130 -10.75 12.99 2.69
N VAL A 131 -11.09 14.27 2.52
CA VAL A 131 -11.79 14.75 1.30
C VAL A 131 -10.91 14.85 0.07
N ASN A 132 -9.58 14.90 0.24
CA ASN A 132 -8.61 15.03 -0.87
C ASN A 132 -8.11 13.67 -1.40
N CYS A 133 -9.03 12.72 -1.60
CA CYS A 133 -8.73 11.42 -2.20
C CYS A 133 -9.96 10.77 -2.82
N THR A 134 -9.74 9.69 -3.57
CA THR A 134 -10.82 8.88 -4.16
C THR A 134 -10.98 7.51 -3.48
N GLU A 135 -10.06 7.17 -2.57
CA GLU A 135 -10.08 5.91 -1.82
C GLU A 135 -9.46 6.13 -0.45
N ILE A 136 -10.14 5.67 0.60
CA ILE A 136 -9.65 5.69 1.98
C ILE A 136 -9.35 4.25 2.39
N GLN A 137 -8.11 3.97 2.78
CA GLN A 137 -7.70 2.64 3.22
C GLN A 137 -7.65 2.55 4.75
N ILE A 138 -8.55 1.77 5.35
CA ILE A 138 -8.45 1.34 6.75
C ILE A 138 -7.36 0.27 6.84
N LYS A 139 -6.27 0.58 7.54
CA LYS A 139 -5.14 -0.32 7.70
C LYS A 139 -5.28 -1.13 8.99
N VAL A 140 -5.99 -2.25 8.91
CA VAL A 140 -6.10 -3.19 10.05
C VAL A 140 -4.75 -3.80 10.36
N ALA A 141 -4.01 -4.25 9.33
CA ALA A 141 -2.71 -4.89 9.52
C ALA A 141 -1.76 -4.73 8.31
N GLN A 142 -0.51 -5.16 8.47
CA GLN A 142 0.48 -5.27 7.39
C GLN A 142 1.28 -6.57 7.49
N GLY A 143 1.64 -7.17 6.36
CA GLY A 143 2.29 -8.49 6.32
C GLY A 143 3.58 -8.60 7.12
N ALA A 144 4.39 -7.55 7.15
CA ALA A 144 5.69 -7.57 7.84
C ALA A 144 5.59 -7.62 9.38
N LYS A 145 4.44 -7.22 9.94
CA LYS A 145 4.17 -7.18 11.37
C LYS A 145 2.65 -7.11 11.65
N PRO A 146 1.91 -8.21 11.41
CA PRO A 146 0.44 -8.18 11.40
C PRO A 146 -0.20 -7.83 12.75
N GLY A 147 0.41 -8.25 13.86
CA GLY A 147 -0.09 -8.02 15.22
C GLY A 147 0.41 -6.74 15.90
N GLU A 148 1.04 -5.82 15.16
CA GLU A 148 1.70 -4.65 15.73
C GLU A 148 1.38 -3.35 14.97
N GLY A 149 1.54 -2.23 15.67
CA GLY A 149 1.38 -0.89 15.10
C GLY A 149 2.59 -0.42 14.27
N GLY A 150 2.38 0.68 13.56
CA GLY A 150 3.42 1.45 12.87
C GLY A 150 4.55 1.90 13.81
N GLN A 151 5.77 2.01 13.27
CA GLN A 151 6.92 2.50 14.04
C GLN A 151 7.72 3.49 13.19
N LEU A 152 8.01 4.65 13.77
CA LEU A 152 8.91 5.64 13.20
C LEU A 152 9.92 6.09 14.28
N PRO A 153 11.21 5.74 14.15
CA PRO A 153 12.26 6.17 15.07
C PRO A 153 12.31 7.69 15.21
N GLY A 154 12.52 8.19 16.43
CA GLY A 154 12.48 9.62 16.75
C GLY A 154 13.47 10.48 15.94
N ASN A 155 14.64 9.93 15.59
CA ASN A 155 15.61 10.61 14.73
C ASN A 155 15.12 10.83 13.29
N LYS A 156 14.03 10.19 12.87
CA LYS A 156 13.34 10.42 11.59
C LYS A 156 12.11 11.33 11.75
N VAL A 157 11.76 11.74 12.96
CA VAL A 157 10.64 12.64 13.23
C VAL A 157 11.16 14.07 13.20
N SER A 158 11.37 14.58 11.99
CA SER A 158 11.73 15.99 11.74
C SER A 158 10.60 16.92 12.19
N GLU A 159 10.87 18.22 12.26
CA GLU A 159 9.83 19.23 12.55
C GLU A 159 8.66 19.18 11.55
N GLU A 160 8.96 18.98 10.27
CA GLU A 160 7.96 18.83 9.22
C GLU A 160 7.08 17.58 9.45
N ILE A 161 7.70 16.42 9.73
CA ILE A 161 6.95 15.19 10.02
C ILE A 161 6.13 15.35 11.30
N ALA A 162 6.70 15.95 12.34
CA ALA A 162 6.00 16.21 13.58
C ALA A 162 4.79 17.12 13.37
N LYS A 163 4.92 18.16 12.56
CA LYS A 163 3.82 19.05 12.18
C LYS A 163 2.70 18.30 11.45
N ILE A 164 3.03 17.50 10.43
CA ILE A 164 2.05 16.72 9.66
C ILE A 164 1.33 15.70 10.55
N ARG A 165 2.04 15.10 11.50
CA ARG A 165 1.52 14.06 12.39
C ARG A 165 0.90 14.60 13.68
N ASN A 166 0.91 15.91 13.89
CA ASN A 166 0.55 16.54 15.17
C ASN A 166 1.28 15.90 16.36
N SER A 167 2.58 15.63 16.20
CA SER A 167 3.43 15.00 17.21
C SER A 167 4.58 15.91 17.65
N THR A 168 5.44 15.42 18.53
CA THR A 168 6.63 16.15 19.00
C THR A 168 7.85 15.82 18.15
N PRO A 169 8.63 16.81 17.66
CA PRO A 169 9.89 16.56 16.95
C PRO A 169 10.86 15.71 17.77
N GLY A 170 11.59 14.80 17.12
CA GLY A 170 12.60 13.95 17.74
C GLY A 170 12.06 12.79 18.59
N VAL A 171 10.74 12.72 18.84
CA VAL A 171 10.13 11.67 19.67
C VAL A 171 9.72 10.48 18.81
N THR A 172 10.14 9.27 19.21
CA THR A 172 9.76 8.03 18.53
C THR A 172 8.25 7.85 18.53
N LEU A 173 7.68 7.54 17.37
CA LEU A 173 6.25 7.27 17.21
C LEU A 173 6.03 5.76 17.10
N ILE A 174 5.41 5.18 18.12
CA ILE A 174 4.93 3.79 18.11
C ILE A 174 3.41 3.87 18.13
N SER A 175 2.78 3.42 17.05
CA SER A 175 1.32 3.41 16.99
C SER A 175 0.77 2.28 17.87
N PRO A 176 -0.41 2.44 18.48
CA PRO A 176 -1.10 1.33 19.12
C PRO A 176 -1.27 0.16 18.12
N PRO A 177 -1.17 -1.11 18.56
CA PRO A 177 -1.46 -2.23 17.69
C PRO A 177 -2.90 -2.21 17.14
N PRO A 178 -3.97 -2.07 17.96
CA PRO A 178 -5.32 -1.99 17.45
C PRO A 178 -5.71 -0.56 17.06
N HIS A 179 -6.70 -0.44 16.19
CA HIS A 179 -7.52 0.75 16.11
C HIS A 179 -8.38 0.83 17.39
N HIS A 180 -8.32 1.94 18.12
CA HIS A 180 -9.07 2.09 19.38
C HIS A 180 -10.58 2.27 19.21
N ASP A 181 -11.02 2.40 17.96
CA ASP A 181 -12.41 2.50 17.50
C ASP A 181 -12.82 1.28 16.65
N ILE A 182 -12.05 0.17 16.72
CA ILE A 182 -12.40 -1.10 16.07
C ILE A 182 -12.07 -2.26 17.01
N TYR A 183 -13.05 -2.72 17.79
CA TYR A 183 -12.93 -3.91 18.64
C TYR A 183 -13.79 -5.08 18.16
N SER A 184 -14.64 -4.86 17.17
CA SER A 184 -15.50 -5.87 16.56
C SER A 184 -15.78 -5.53 15.09
N ILE A 185 -16.55 -6.40 14.41
CA ILE A 185 -16.90 -6.18 12.99
C ILE A 185 -17.92 -5.04 12.84
N GLU A 186 -18.79 -4.85 13.82
CA GLU A 186 -19.74 -3.74 13.90
C GLU A 186 -19.04 -2.41 14.14
N ASP A 187 -17.95 -2.37 14.92
CA ASP A 187 -17.14 -1.17 15.07
C ASP A 187 -16.43 -0.80 13.75
N LEU A 188 -15.94 -1.81 13.01
CA LEU A 188 -15.40 -1.57 11.66
C LEU A 188 -16.48 -1.00 10.74
N ALA A 189 -17.71 -1.52 10.80
CA ALA A 189 -18.82 -1.00 10.03
C ALA A 189 -19.13 0.47 10.39
N GLN A 190 -19.05 0.83 11.67
CA GLN A 190 -19.21 2.21 12.11
C GLN A 190 -18.11 3.12 11.54
N LEU A 191 -16.83 2.70 11.59
CA LEU A 191 -15.75 3.48 10.99
C LEU A 191 -15.92 3.62 9.47
N ILE A 192 -16.36 2.56 8.77
CA ILE A 192 -16.66 2.63 7.34
C ILE A 192 -17.77 3.66 7.07
N PHE A 193 -18.82 3.66 7.89
CA PHE A 193 -19.91 4.64 7.82
C PHE A 193 -19.38 6.07 8.03
N ASP A 194 -18.57 6.30 9.06
CA ASP A 194 -18.01 7.62 9.35
C ASP A 194 -17.13 8.15 8.21
N LEU A 195 -16.29 7.28 7.62
CA LEU A 195 -15.41 7.65 6.51
C LEU A 195 -16.19 7.95 5.22
N LYS A 196 -17.28 7.21 4.94
CA LYS A 196 -18.18 7.52 3.82
C LYS A 196 -18.94 8.84 4.04
N ASN A 197 -19.27 9.19 5.28
CA ASN A 197 -19.85 10.50 5.58
C ASN A 197 -18.83 11.64 5.47
N ALA A 198 -17.58 11.39 5.86
CA ALA A 198 -16.49 12.35 5.71
C ALA A 198 -16.16 12.63 4.23
N ASN A 199 -16.21 11.59 3.38
CA ASN A 199 -16.02 11.71 1.94
C ASN A 199 -16.95 10.75 1.17
N PRO A 200 -18.14 11.22 0.74
CA PRO A 200 -19.12 10.40 0.02
C PRO A 200 -18.65 9.87 -1.34
N HIS A 201 -17.58 10.43 -1.89
CA HIS A 201 -17.04 10.05 -3.20
C HIS A 201 -15.90 9.03 -3.09
N ALA A 202 -15.34 8.81 -1.90
CA ALA A 202 -14.25 7.87 -1.70
C ALA A 202 -14.75 6.44 -1.54
N LYS A 203 -14.04 5.51 -2.20
CA LYS A 203 -14.15 4.07 -1.89
C LYS A 203 -13.47 3.77 -0.56
N ILE A 204 -14.01 2.84 0.21
CA ILE A 204 -13.39 2.34 1.44
C ILE A 204 -12.67 1.03 1.15
N ASN A 205 -11.37 1.03 1.37
CA ASN A 205 -10.49 -0.13 1.24
C ASN A 205 -10.12 -0.65 2.63
N VAL A 206 -10.35 -1.92 2.93
CA VAL A 206 -9.88 -2.54 4.17
C VAL A 206 -8.68 -3.42 3.88
N LYS A 207 -7.54 -3.07 4.47
CA LYS A 207 -6.29 -3.83 4.32
C LYS A 207 -6.14 -4.85 5.45
N LEU A 208 -6.22 -6.12 5.07
CA LEU A 208 -5.99 -7.30 5.90
C LEU A 208 -4.63 -7.93 5.54
N VAL A 209 -4.24 -8.92 6.34
CA VAL A 209 -3.07 -9.77 6.07
C VAL A 209 -3.57 -11.19 5.83
N ALA A 210 -2.94 -11.89 4.89
CA ALA A 210 -3.21 -13.29 4.65
C ALA A 210 -2.93 -14.11 5.91
N GLU A 211 -3.93 -14.87 6.33
CA GLU A 211 -3.87 -15.89 7.38
C GLU A 211 -5.02 -16.89 7.20
N ALA A 212 -4.92 -18.05 7.84
CA ALA A 212 -6.02 -19.00 7.85
C ALA A 212 -7.26 -18.36 8.51
N GLY A 213 -8.39 -18.35 7.80
CA GLY A 213 -9.63 -17.71 8.28
C GLY A 213 -9.87 -16.29 7.75
N VAL A 214 -8.93 -15.69 6.99
CA VAL A 214 -9.09 -14.34 6.41
C VAL A 214 -10.33 -14.23 5.51
N GLY A 215 -10.75 -15.32 4.85
CA GLY A 215 -11.98 -15.36 4.04
C GLY A 215 -13.25 -15.09 4.85
N THR A 216 -13.35 -15.62 6.08
CA THR A 216 -14.47 -15.34 6.99
C THR A 216 -14.50 -13.87 7.40
N ILE A 217 -13.33 -13.30 7.70
CA ILE A 217 -13.18 -11.88 8.03
C ILE A 217 -13.56 -11.03 6.82
N ALA A 218 -13.09 -11.38 5.62
CA ALA A 218 -13.39 -10.67 4.38
C ALA A 218 -14.91 -10.64 4.08
N ALA A 219 -15.63 -11.73 4.36
CA ALA A 219 -17.09 -11.75 4.24
C ALA A 219 -17.76 -10.76 5.22
N GLY A 220 -17.27 -10.68 6.46
CA GLY A 220 -17.71 -9.67 7.43
C GLY A 220 -17.44 -8.24 6.96
N VAL A 221 -16.22 -8.00 6.46
CA VAL A 221 -15.79 -6.70 5.91
C VAL A 221 -16.66 -6.26 4.72
N ALA A 222 -17.01 -7.18 3.83
CA ALA A 222 -17.93 -6.91 2.73
C ALA A 222 -19.34 -6.53 3.23
N LYS A 223 -19.85 -7.26 4.24
CA LYS A 223 -21.14 -6.93 4.89
C LYS A 223 -21.10 -5.60 5.65
N ALA A 224 -19.93 -5.17 6.09
CA ALA A 224 -19.69 -3.86 6.70
C ALA A 224 -19.59 -2.71 5.67
N HIS A 225 -19.88 -2.96 4.39
CA HIS A 225 -19.91 -1.99 3.29
C HIS A 225 -18.54 -1.45 2.85
N ALA A 226 -17.46 -2.22 3.03
CA ALA A 226 -16.19 -1.92 2.36
C ALA A 226 -16.33 -2.12 0.84
N ASP A 227 -15.73 -1.23 0.05
CA ASP A 227 -15.76 -1.28 -1.42
C ASP A 227 -14.60 -2.09 -1.99
N VAL A 228 -13.49 -2.19 -1.26
CA VAL A 228 -12.28 -2.91 -1.65
C VAL A 228 -11.71 -3.66 -0.45
N ILE A 229 -11.24 -4.88 -0.65
CA ILE A 229 -10.49 -5.65 0.36
C ILE A 229 -9.09 -5.91 -0.18
N THR A 230 -8.07 -5.47 0.55
CA THR A 230 -6.68 -5.75 0.21
C THR A 230 -6.16 -6.87 1.09
N ILE A 231 -5.70 -7.97 0.49
CA ILE A 231 -5.01 -9.06 1.20
C ILE A 231 -3.51 -8.91 1.01
N ALA A 232 -2.79 -8.58 2.09
CA ALA A 232 -1.34 -8.48 2.08
C ALA A 232 -0.68 -9.82 2.48
N GLY A 233 0.29 -10.29 1.69
CA GLY A 233 1.13 -11.44 2.07
C GLY A 233 2.15 -11.10 3.14
N HIS A 234 2.70 -12.12 3.79
CA HIS A 234 3.77 -11.99 4.80
C HIS A 234 5.06 -11.34 4.27
N ASP A 235 5.28 -11.40 2.96
CA ASP A 235 6.47 -10.92 2.24
C ASP A 235 6.48 -9.39 2.00
N GLY A 236 5.56 -8.66 2.62
CA GLY A 236 5.52 -7.20 2.57
C GLY A 236 6.74 -6.52 3.20
N GLY A 237 7.18 -5.41 2.61
CA GLY A 237 8.25 -4.57 3.15
C GLY A 237 7.80 -3.67 4.32
N THR A 238 8.76 -3.10 5.04
CA THR A 238 8.52 -2.20 6.18
C THR A 238 9.80 -1.43 6.52
N GLY A 239 9.66 -0.19 6.99
CA GLY A 239 10.80 0.65 7.37
C GLY A 239 11.37 0.36 8.77
N ALA A 240 10.55 -0.22 9.67
CA ALA A 240 10.95 -0.55 11.04
C ALA A 240 10.06 -1.66 11.65
N PRO A 241 10.50 -2.92 11.57
CA PRO A 241 9.87 -4.05 12.26
C PRO A 241 10.79 -4.78 13.26
N PRO A 242 10.22 -5.54 14.20
CA PRO A 242 10.94 -6.61 14.87
C PRO A 242 11.33 -7.73 13.88
N LEU A 243 12.52 -8.29 14.04
CA LEU A 243 12.99 -9.39 13.19
C LEU A 243 12.11 -10.63 13.32
N THR A 244 11.58 -10.88 14.52
CA THR A 244 10.66 -11.99 14.80
C THR A 244 9.42 -11.91 13.92
N SER A 245 8.81 -10.73 13.81
CA SER A 245 7.57 -10.53 13.06
C SER A 245 7.78 -10.70 11.56
N ILE A 246 8.89 -10.19 11.00
CA ILE A 246 9.23 -10.41 9.58
C ILE A 246 9.38 -11.90 9.26
N LYS A 247 9.97 -12.67 10.17
CA LYS A 247 10.35 -14.07 9.92
C LYS A 247 9.26 -15.07 10.27
N HIS A 248 8.32 -14.70 11.14
CA HIS A 248 7.42 -15.67 11.77
C HIS A 248 5.94 -15.27 11.80
N ALA A 249 5.55 -14.11 11.24
CA ALA A 249 4.14 -13.68 11.22
C ALA A 249 3.59 -13.54 9.78
N GLY A 250 2.33 -13.94 9.60
CA GLY A 250 1.62 -13.94 8.32
C GLY A 250 1.89 -15.19 7.47
N VAL A 251 1.13 -15.36 6.40
CA VAL A 251 1.34 -16.43 5.39
C VAL A 251 1.45 -15.84 3.96
N PRO A 252 1.89 -16.64 2.96
CA PRO A 252 1.84 -16.24 1.55
C PRO A 252 0.46 -15.73 1.11
N TRP A 253 0.43 -14.68 0.30
CA TRP A 253 -0.83 -14.09 -0.17
C TRP A 253 -1.64 -15.09 -1.03
N GLU A 254 -0.96 -16.05 -1.67
CA GLU A 254 -1.57 -17.16 -2.40
C GLU A 254 -2.46 -18.06 -1.53
N PHE A 255 -2.40 -17.98 -0.20
CA PHE A 255 -3.34 -18.70 0.66
C PHE A 255 -4.50 -17.83 1.17
N GLY A 256 -4.40 -16.51 1.06
CA GLY A 256 -5.43 -15.57 1.51
C GLY A 256 -6.27 -14.95 0.38
N ALA A 257 -5.75 -14.96 -0.84
CA ALA A 257 -6.43 -14.39 -2.02
C ALA A 257 -7.26 -15.42 -2.81
N PHE A 258 -7.17 -16.71 -2.45
CA PHE A 258 -7.96 -17.79 -3.03
C PHE A 258 -9.15 -18.13 -2.14
#